data_AF-A0A9P8T6V3-F1
#
_entry.id   AF-A0A9P8T6V3-F1
#
_cell.length_a   1.000
_cell.length_b   1.000
_cell.length_c   1.000
_cell.angle_alpha   90.00
_cell.angle_beta   90.00
_cell.angle_gamma   90.00
#
_symmetry.space_group_name_H-M   'P 1'
#
loop_
_entity.id
_entity.type
_entity.pdbx_description
1 polymer ?
#
loop_
_entity_poly.entity_id
_entity_poly.type
_entity_poly.pdbx_seq_one_letter_code
_entity_poly.pdbx_strand_id
1 'polypeptide(L)'
;MSQRDKSPKREGNREYRERPVSRRSRVSQTELNELNAKVLKARIKNAPNLNELENKYSELQKNFYQDREDSGEFKLSSGLSQQKHHFRANEVTEKEMTIDDMVKEERVITGVERSAFDSIIKDKKYSNDLDYQDENSMKLAKYAQKGSIDLRDSKASEARRMVERLDKCQLCIENEKTCDLLSMGEHVFLTVPPKSELVKYSAMIVPITHHKNTLHCDESEWEEIRNYMISLSKFYYTKMKKAVVFYENATNKYGHATINAVPIPLSEASNLKGFFRRAFLDEISDFAYEHSAIVDTQRNSETMGRDSFRYSIAKEAPYFHVWFTLNGGLGHIVQDVKSWPKGDLFARGILGGLLGIDPYLIKRQFNGWEKEDSRILEMSEIFKEFDWAENHYI
;
A
#
# COMPACT_ATOMS: atom_id res chain seq x y z
N MET A 1 81.40 -10.22 -21.06
CA MET A 1 82.09 -9.32 -22.01
C MET A 1 81.72 -9.73 -23.42
N SER A 2 80.96 -8.92 -24.16
CA SER A 2 81.19 -8.68 -25.59
C SER A 2 80.09 -7.74 -26.12
N GLN A 3 80.53 -6.75 -26.88
CA GLN A 3 79.72 -5.73 -27.52
C GLN A 3 79.18 -6.21 -28.87
N ARG A 4 78.00 -5.66 -29.21
CA ARG A 4 77.49 -5.18 -30.52
C ARG A 4 78.09 -5.75 -31.81
N ASP A 5 77.21 -6.11 -32.76
CA ASP A 5 77.15 -5.39 -34.05
C ASP A 5 75.83 -5.58 -34.85
N LYS A 6 75.35 -4.46 -35.42
CA LYS A 6 74.53 -4.16 -36.65
C LYS A 6 73.24 -4.95 -37.02
N SER A 7 72.03 -4.34 -36.95
CA SER A 7 71.29 -3.55 -37.98
C SER A 7 70.41 -4.40 -38.94
N PRO A 8 69.36 -3.91 -39.67
CA PRO A 8 68.33 -2.88 -39.41
C PRO A 8 66.87 -3.30 -39.77
N LYS A 9 65.89 -2.46 -39.37
CA LYS A 9 64.51 -2.16 -39.86
C LYS A 9 63.65 -3.25 -40.58
N ARG A 10 62.45 -3.47 -40.02
CA ARG A 10 61.22 -3.81 -40.77
C ARG A 10 60.14 -2.78 -40.48
N GLU A 11 59.62 -2.15 -41.53
CA GLU A 11 58.44 -1.28 -41.50
C GLU A 11 57.18 -2.12 -41.28
N GLY A 12 56.30 -1.63 -40.41
CA GLY A 12 54.96 -2.16 -40.19
C GLY A 12 54.02 -1.01 -39.86
N ASN A 13 53.10 -0.74 -40.78
CA ASN A 13 52.05 0.28 -40.70
C ASN A 13 51.35 0.28 -39.32
N ARG A 14 51.33 1.44 -38.65
CA ARG A 14 50.37 1.71 -37.58
C ARG A 14 49.28 2.61 -38.14
N GLU A 15 48.13 2.01 -38.43
CA GLU A 15 46.88 2.73 -38.66
C GLU A 15 46.57 3.61 -37.44
N TYR A 16 46.47 4.92 -37.66
CA TYR A 16 45.78 5.82 -36.74
C TYR A 16 44.28 5.62 -36.93
N ARG A 17 43.64 4.83 -36.04
CA ARG A 17 42.18 4.83 -35.91
C ARG A 17 41.73 6.15 -35.29
N GLU A 18 41.07 6.99 -36.07
CA GLU A 18 40.31 8.13 -35.59
C GLU A 18 39.27 7.68 -34.56
N ARG A 19 39.14 8.44 -33.46
CA ARG A 19 38.08 8.22 -32.46
C ARG A 19 36.76 8.74 -33.04
N PRO A 20 35.66 7.96 -33.02
CA PRO A 20 34.38 8.42 -33.52
C PRO A 20 33.82 9.57 -32.66
N VAL A 21 33.14 10.45 -33.38
CA VAL A 21 32.67 11.79 -33.04
C VAL A 21 31.61 11.78 -31.93
N SER A 22 31.77 12.71 -30.98
CA SER A 22 30.77 13.39 -30.13
C SER A 22 29.53 12.61 -29.67
N ARG A 23 29.53 12.12 -28.42
CA ARG A 23 28.29 11.86 -27.68
C ARG A 23 27.59 13.19 -27.40
N ARG A 24 26.38 13.39 -27.93
CA ARG A 24 25.51 14.51 -27.52
C ARG A 24 25.32 14.47 -26.01
N SER A 25 25.60 15.56 -25.32
CA SER A 25 25.33 15.69 -23.89
C SER A 25 23.82 15.68 -23.67
N ARG A 26 23.33 14.76 -22.82
CA ARG A 26 21.91 14.67 -22.46
C ARG A 26 21.46 16.00 -21.85
N VAL A 27 20.37 16.56 -22.37
CA VAL A 27 19.81 17.83 -21.90
C VAL A 27 19.23 17.62 -20.50
N SER A 28 19.62 18.43 -19.53
CA SER A 28 19.10 18.35 -18.16
C SER A 28 17.79 19.14 -18.00
N GLN A 29 16.91 18.71 -17.09
CA GLN A 29 15.65 19.42 -16.79
C GLN A 29 15.89 20.86 -16.30
N THR A 30 17.00 21.08 -15.60
CA THR A 30 17.43 22.40 -15.10
C THR A 30 17.76 23.35 -16.25
N GLU A 31 18.48 22.89 -17.27
CA GLU A 31 18.82 23.71 -18.46
C GLU A 31 17.56 24.11 -19.24
N LEU A 32 16.59 23.19 -19.39
CA LEU A 32 15.32 23.48 -20.06
C LEU A 32 14.52 24.56 -19.30
N ASN A 33 14.49 24.47 -17.98
CA ASN A 33 13.79 25.44 -17.11
C ASN A 33 14.46 26.81 -17.13
N GLU A 34 15.79 26.88 -17.12
CA GLU A 34 16.53 28.13 -17.23
C GLU A 34 16.31 28.83 -18.57
N LEU A 35 16.23 28.08 -19.66
CA LEU A 35 15.99 28.63 -20.98
C LEU A 35 14.54 29.15 -21.12
N ASN A 36 13.57 28.43 -20.56
CA ASN A 36 12.18 28.88 -20.48
C ASN A 36 12.05 30.20 -19.70
N ALA A 37 12.74 30.32 -18.56
CA ALA A 37 12.76 31.55 -17.78
C ALA A 37 13.35 32.73 -18.58
N LYS A 38 14.37 32.48 -19.43
CA LYS A 38 14.94 33.49 -20.34
C LYS A 38 13.96 33.90 -21.44
N VAL A 39 13.22 32.95 -22.03
CA VAL A 39 12.14 33.22 -23.01
C VAL A 39 11.04 34.08 -22.38
N LEU A 40 10.53 33.70 -21.20
CA LEU A 40 9.49 34.45 -20.50
C LEU A 40 9.94 35.86 -20.14
N LYS A 41 11.19 36.02 -19.66
CA LYS A 41 11.77 37.33 -19.36
C LYS A 41 11.95 38.19 -20.61
N ALA A 42 12.31 37.60 -21.75
CA ALA A 42 12.42 38.29 -23.03
C ALA A 42 11.04 38.71 -23.56
N ARG A 43 10.01 37.86 -23.39
CA ARG A 43 8.62 38.14 -23.77
C ARG A 43 8.03 39.30 -22.97
N ILE A 44 8.27 39.33 -21.65
CA ILE A 44 7.81 40.43 -20.79
C ILE A 44 8.52 41.75 -21.13
N LYS A 45 9.79 41.69 -21.53
CA LYS A 45 10.60 42.87 -21.87
C LYS A 45 10.51 43.28 -23.34
N ASN A 46 9.68 42.63 -24.16
CA ASN A 46 9.62 42.82 -25.62
C ASN A 46 11.01 42.89 -26.26
N ALA A 47 11.90 41.99 -25.84
CA ALA A 47 13.28 41.99 -26.32
C ALA A 47 13.34 41.50 -27.79
N PRO A 48 14.19 42.09 -28.64
CA PRO A 48 14.24 41.78 -30.08
C PRO A 48 14.73 40.35 -30.39
N ASN A 49 15.32 39.66 -29.40
CA ASN A 49 15.85 38.31 -29.50
C ASN A 49 14.84 37.21 -29.08
N LEU A 50 13.56 37.56 -28.92
CA LEU A 50 12.51 36.62 -28.48
C LEU A 50 12.40 35.40 -29.41
N ASN A 51 12.33 35.63 -30.72
CA ASN A 51 12.14 34.55 -31.70
C ASN A 51 13.30 33.54 -31.70
N GLU A 52 14.54 34.00 -31.52
CA GLU A 52 15.70 33.13 -31.43
C GLU A 52 15.71 32.27 -30.16
N LEU A 53 15.26 32.84 -29.04
CA LEU A 53 15.17 32.13 -27.76
C LEU A 53 14.03 31.10 -27.77
N GLU A 54 12.90 31.42 -28.40
CA GLU A 54 11.77 30.49 -28.57
C GLU A 54 12.16 29.30 -29.46
N ASN A 55 12.89 29.53 -30.54
CA ASN A 55 13.38 28.46 -31.41
C ASN A 55 14.37 27.53 -30.68
N LYS A 56 15.33 28.11 -29.95
CA LYS A 56 16.29 27.34 -29.13
C LYS A 56 15.59 26.53 -28.03
N TYR A 57 14.54 27.10 -27.43
CA TYR A 57 13.72 26.39 -26.44
C TYR A 57 12.99 25.21 -27.08
N SER A 58 12.37 25.41 -28.24
CA SER A 58 11.65 24.35 -28.95
C SER A 58 12.56 23.20 -29.37
N GLU A 59 13.76 23.50 -29.86
CA GLU A 59 14.75 22.48 -30.23
C GLU A 59 15.23 21.68 -29.01
N LEU A 60 15.57 22.36 -27.90
CA LEU A 60 15.98 21.69 -26.66
C LEU A 60 14.85 20.85 -26.05
N GLN A 61 13.61 21.34 -26.13
CA GLN A 61 12.43 20.62 -25.67
C GLN A 61 12.22 19.34 -26.47
N LYS A 62 12.33 19.39 -27.81
CA LYS A 62 12.22 18.20 -28.68
C LYS A 62 13.30 17.17 -28.35
N ASN A 63 14.55 17.60 -28.24
CA ASN A 63 15.66 16.70 -27.89
C ASN A 63 15.45 16.05 -26.50
N PHE A 64 14.94 16.81 -25.52
CA PHE A 64 14.69 16.28 -24.18
C PHE A 64 13.60 15.20 -24.14
N TYR A 65 12.52 15.36 -24.91
CA TYR A 65 11.47 14.34 -24.98
C TYR A 65 11.91 13.11 -25.78
N GLN A 66 12.64 13.32 -26.87
CA GLN A 66 13.14 12.24 -27.71
C GLN A 66 14.17 11.36 -26.96
N ASP A 67 15.07 11.97 -26.18
CA ASP A 67 16.00 11.24 -25.30
C ASP A 67 15.27 10.41 -24.20
N ARG A 68 14.08 10.84 -23.77
CA ARG A 68 13.26 10.15 -22.76
C ARG A 68 12.38 9.04 -23.33
N GLU A 69 11.95 9.17 -24.58
CA GLU A 69 11.27 8.09 -25.31
C GLU A 69 12.24 6.94 -25.60
N ASP A 70 13.45 7.25 -26.06
CA ASP A 70 14.49 6.25 -26.38
C ASP A 70 15.05 5.51 -25.15
N SER A 71 14.90 6.08 -23.94
CA SER A 71 15.36 5.48 -22.68
C SER A 71 14.28 4.71 -21.91
N GLY A 72 13.04 4.67 -22.40
CA GLY A 72 11.95 3.89 -21.79
C GLY A 72 11.41 4.44 -20.47
N GLU A 73 11.86 5.62 -20.01
CA GLU A 73 11.42 6.25 -18.74
C GLU A 73 9.97 6.80 -18.77
N PHE A 74 9.27 6.71 -19.91
CA PHE A 74 7.98 7.37 -20.13
C PHE A 74 6.77 6.70 -19.44
N LYS A 75 6.89 5.47 -18.93
CA LYS A 75 5.73 4.72 -18.42
C LYS A 75 5.35 4.90 -16.95
N LEU A 76 6.20 5.47 -16.09
CA LEU A 76 5.86 5.63 -14.65
C LEU A 76 5.67 7.08 -14.17
N SER A 77 6.01 8.10 -14.98
CA SER A 77 5.99 9.50 -14.54
C SER A 77 4.96 10.39 -15.25
N SER A 78 4.37 9.92 -16.36
CA SER A 78 3.37 10.66 -17.14
C SER A 78 2.01 10.80 -16.45
N GLY A 79 1.71 9.96 -15.46
CA GLY A 79 0.51 10.11 -14.62
C GLY A 79 0.56 11.25 -13.59
N LEU A 80 1.76 11.67 -13.16
CA LEU A 80 1.90 12.59 -12.01
C LEU A 80 2.65 13.91 -12.31
N SER A 81 3.50 13.97 -13.34
CA SER A 81 4.28 15.19 -13.62
C SER A 81 3.72 16.09 -14.73
N GLN A 82 2.93 15.57 -15.67
CA GLN A 82 2.28 16.42 -16.69
C GLN A 82 1.08 17.21 -16.13
N GLN A 83 0.50 16.80 -14.99
CA GLN A 83 -0.52 17.58 -14.30
C GLN A 83 0.01 18.79 -13.50
N LYS A 84 1.34 18.89 -13.26
CA LYS A 84 1.91 19.97 -12.44
C LYS A 84 1.90 21.34 -13.12
N HIS A 85 1.87 21.40 -14.46
CA HIS A 85 1.93 22.67 -15.19
C HIS A 85 0.64 23.07 -15.91
N HIS A 86 -0.26 22.14 -16.22
CA HIS A 86 -1.52 22.50 -16.91
C HIS A 86 -2.66 22.94 -15.98
N PHE A 87 -2.56 22.72 -14.66
CA PHE A 87 -3.61 23.11 -13.72
C PHE A 87 -3.28 24.35 -12.89
N ARG A 88 -2.14 24.98 -13.12
CA ARG A 88 -1.80 26.25 -12.44
C ARG A 88 -2.42 27.47 -13.13
N ALA A 89 -3.22 27.27 -14.17
CA ALA A 89 -3.58 28.32 -15.11
C ALA A 89 -5.06 28.70 -15.16
N ASN A 90 -5.99 27.95 -14.55
CA ASN A 90 -7.39 28.39 -14.42
C ASN A 90 -7.92 27.97 -13.05
N GLU A 91 -7.84 28.87 -12.07
CA GLU A 91 -8.82 28.86 -10.97
C GLU A 91 -10.16 29.22 -11.63
N VAL A 92 -10.89 28.21 -12.13
CA VAL A 92 -12.26 28.38 -12.60
C VAL A 92 -13.05 28.87 -11.40
N THR A 93 -13.58 30.09 -11.49
CA THR A 93 -14.33 30.67 -10.38
C THR A 93 -15.65 29.92 -10.19
N GLU A 94 -16.26 29.98 -8.99
CA GLU A 94 -17.53 29.28 -8.66
C GLU A 94 -18.63 29.45 -9.72
N LYS A 95 -18.59 30.57 -10.45
CA LYS A 95 -19.57 30.95 -11.49
C LYS A 95 -19.31 30.33 -12.85
N GLU A 96 -18.14 29.75 -13.07
CA GLU A 96 -17.66 29.21 -14.34
C GLU A 96 -17.63 27.68 -14.35
N MET A 97 -17.83 27.02 -13.20
CA MET A 97 -17.87 25.55 -13.12
C MET A 97 -19.15 24.99 -13.73
N THR A 98 -18.99 24.03 -14.64
CA THR A 98 -20.14 23.29 -15.19
C THR A 98 -20.55 22.16 -14.26
N ILE A 99 -21.78 21.64 -14.44
CA ILE A 99 -22.28 20.48 -13.66
C ILE A 99 -21.36 19.26 -13.86
N ASP A 100 -20.84 19.07 -15.07
CA ASP A 100 -19.92 17.96 -15.36
C ASP A 100 -18.58 18.12 -14.62
N ASP A 101 -18.08 19.36 -14.50
CA ASP A 101 -16.87 19.63 -13.71
C ASP A 101 -17.11 19.42 -12.22
N MET A 102 -18.29 19.80 -11.71
CA MET A 102 -18.69 19.55 -10.32
C MET A 102 -18.76 18.04 -10.00
N VAL A 103 -19.32 17.23 -10.91
CA VAL A 103 -19.37 15.76 -10.73
C VAL A 103 -17.96 15.15 -10.76
N LYS A 104 -17.06 15.66 -11.61
CA LYS A 104 -15.66 15.23 -11.63
C LYS A 104 -14.95 15.57 -10.33
N GLU A 105 -15.18 16.77 -9.79
CA GLU A 105 -14.62 17.16 -8.51
C GLU A 105 -15.14 16.27 -7.38
N GLU A 106 -16.46 16.06 -7.24
CA GLU A 106 -17.02 15.19 -6.20
C GLU A 106 -16.51 13.74 -6.28
N ARG A 107 -16.33 13.19 -7.49
CA ARG A 107 -15.72 11.85 -7.66
C ARG A 107 -14.27 11.79 -7.21
N VAL A 108 -13.55 12.90 -7.30
CA VAL A 108 -12.16 13.02 -6.84
C VAL A 108 -12.12 13.34 -5.34
N ILE A 109 -13.08 14.08 -4.81
CA ILE A 109 -13.16 14.50 -3.42
C ILE A 109 -13.93 13.44 -2.61
N THR A 110 -13.25 12.35 -2.25
CA THR A 110 -13.80 11.40 -1.27
C THR A 110 -13.35 11.82 0.14
N GLY A 111 -14.31 12.16 1.01
CA GLY A 111 -14.05 12.57 2.40
C GLY A 111 -13.94 14.09 2.57
N VAL A 112 -15.07 14.72 2.89
CA VAL A 112 -15.31 16.18 2.85
C VAL A 112 -14.67 16.96 4.02
N GLU A 113 -14.08 16.30 5.02
CA GLU A 113 -13.99 16.94 6.33
C GLU A 113 -12.84 17.94 6.51
N ARG A 114 -11.64 17.72 5.98
CA ARG A 114 -10.49 18.59 6.33
C ARG A 114 -10.57 20.00 5.73
N SER A 115 -11.15 20.14 4.54
CA SER A 115 -11.23 21.42 3.83
C SER A 115 -12.14 22.43 4.54
N ALA A 116 -13.21 21.95 5.21
CA ALA A 116 -14.16 22.80 5.92
C ALA A 116 -13.57 23.49 7.15
N PHE A 117 -12.60 22.86 7.83
CA PHE A 117 -12.00 23.40 9.06
C PHE A 117 -10.85 24.37 8.79
N ASP A 118 -10.27 24.41 7.60
CA ASP A 118 -9.12 25.26 7.30
C ASP A 118 -9.43 26.75 7.42
N SER A 119 -10.66 27.17 7.11
CA SER A 119 -11.13 28.55 7.33
C SER A 119 -11.12 28.94 8.79
N ILE A 120 -11.57 28.02 9.64
CA ILE A 120 -11.65 28.22 11.08
C ILE A 120 -10.22 28.30 11.65
N ILE A 121 -9.35 27.37 11.25
CA ILE A 121 -7.94 27.33 11.68
C ILE A 121 -7.18 28.59 11.26
N LYS A 122 -7.44 29.11 10.05
CA LYS A 122 -6.79 30.32 9.53
C LYS A 122 -7.34 31.61 10.15
N ASP A 123 -8.55 31.58 10.71
CA ASP A 123 -9.19 32.75 11.30
C ASP A 123 -8.82 32.94 12.77
N LYS A 124 -7.85 33.83 13.01
CA LYS A 124 -7.39 34.16 14.38
C LYS A 124 -8.45 34.83 15.26
N LYS A 125 -9.52 35.36 14.68
CA LYS A 125 -10.61 36.04 15.41
C LYS A 125 -11.86 35.18 15.54
N TYR A 126 -11.79 33.91 15.16
CA TYR A 126 -12.92 33.00 15.26
C TYR A 126 -13.44 32.92 16.71
N SER A 127 -14.74 33.15 16.88
CA SER A 127 -15.46 32.77 18.09
C SER A 127 -16.50 31.69 17.78
N ASN A 128 -16.65 30.73 18.70
CA ASN A 128 -17.58 29.61 18.56
C ASN A 128 -19.00 29.98 19.05
N ASP A 129 -19.47 31.16 18.66
CA ASP A 129 -20.80 31.66 19.00
C ASP A 129 -21.65 31.72 17.74
N LEU A 130 -22.96 31.49 17.87
CA LEU A 130 -23.88 31.43 16.73
C LEU A 130 -23.90 32.76 15.95
N ASP A 131 -23.78 33.89 16.65
CA ASP A 131 -23.77 35.22 16.04
C ASP A 131 -22.56 35.41 15.11
N TYR A 132 -21.37 34.96 15.54
CA TYR A 132 -20.17 35.05 14.69
C TYR A 132 -20.29 34.17 13.45
N GLN A 133 -20.84 32.96 13.61
CA GLN A 133 -21.03 32.02 12.52
C GLN A 133 -22.02 32.55 11.48
N ASP A 134 -23.09 33.22 11.92
CA ASP A 134 -24.08 33.83 11.01
C ASP A 134 -23.48 35.04 10.27
N GLU A 135 -22.86 35.96 11.00
CA GLU A 135 -22.21 37.16 10.44
C GLU A 135 -21.08 36.81 9.45
N ASN A 136 -20.34 35.72 9.70
CA ASN A 136 -19.22 35.28 8.87
C ASN A 136 -19.55 34.06 8.00
N SER A 137 -20.83 33.70 7.86
CA SER A 137 -21.30 32.53 7.11
C SER A 137 -20.74 32.48 5.68
N MET A 138 -20.78 33.60 4.95
CA MET A 138 -20.22 33.69 3.60
C MET A 138 -18.70 33.50 3.56
N LYS A 139 -17.98 33.90 4.61
CA LYS A 139 -16.53 33.76 4.70
C LYS A 139 -16.13 32.32 5.05
N LEU A 140 -16.88 31.69 5.96
CA LEU A 140 -16.70 30.29 6.34
C LEU A 140 -17.07 29.34 5.19
N ALA A 141 -18.11 29.68 4.41
CA ALA A 141 -18.56 28.90 3.26
C ALA A 141 -17.62 28.98 2.03
N LYS A 142 -17.01 30.15 1.76
CA LYS A 142 -16.14 30.40 0.59
C LYS A 142 -14.92 29.48 0.47
N TYR A 143 -14.61 28.69 1.48
CA TYR A 143 -13.41 27.85 1.51
C TYR A 143 -13.67 26.36 1.28
N ALA A 144 -14.94 25.94 1.23
CA ALA A 144 -15.28 24.56 0.90
C ALA A 144 -14.72 24.12 -0.47
N GLN A 145 -14.51 25.05 -1.41
CA GLN A 145 -14.12 24.77 -2.80
C GLN A 145 -12.65 25.01 -3.15
N LYS A 146 -11.79 25.52 -2.25
CA LYS A 146 -10.32 25.52 -2.49
C LYS A 146 -9.66 24.15 -2.30
N GLY A 147 -10.41 23.08 -2.58
CA GLY A 147 -10.00 21.69 -2.37
C GLY A 147 -8.95 21.18 -3.36
N SER A 148 -8.81 21.74 -4.57
CA SER A 148 -7.97 21.09 -5.58
C SER A 148 -6.47 21.07 -5.25
N ILE A 149 -5.93 22.10 -4.58
CA ILE A 149 -4.49 22.20 -4.26
C ILE A 149 -4.18 21.42 -2.97
N ASP A 150 -4.96 21.61 -1.91
CA ASP A 150 -4.75 20.92 -0.63
C ASP A 150 -5.09 19.42 -0.71
N LEU A 151 -6.06 19.02 -1.56
CA LEU A 151 -6.33 17.60 -1.84
C LEU A 151 -5.23 16.98 -2.70
N ARG A 152 -4.64 17.73 -3.64
CA ARG A 152 -3.48 17.22 -4.39
C ARG A 152 -2.28 17.04 -3.49
N ASP A 153 -2.01 17.97 -2.58
CA ASP A 153 -0.88 17.87 -1.66
C ASP A 153 -1.09 16.76 -0.62
N SER A 154 -2.31 16.59 -0.10
CA SER A 154 -2.62 15.46 0.79
C SER A 154 -2.58 14.13 0.06
N LYS A 155 -3.19 13.98 -1.13
CA LYS A 155 -3.08 12.76 -1.94
C LYS A 155 -1.65 12.48 -2.36
N ALA A 156 -0.87 13.48 -2.72
CA ALA A 156 0.54 13.32 -3.04
C ALA A 156 1.35 12.87 -1.82
N SER A 157 1.06 13.41 -0.63
CA SER A 157 1.67 12.97 0.62
C SER A 157 1.30 11.52 0.95
N GLU A 158 0.03 11.14 0.78
CA GLU A 158 -0.42 9.75 0.97
C GLU A 158 0.19 8.80 -0.04
N ALA A 159 0.29 9.20 -1.31
CA ALA A 159 0.94 8.41 -2.36
C ALA A 159 2.43 8.23 -2.07
N ARG A 160 3.14 9.28 -1.62
CA ARG A 160 4.55 9.16 -1.20
C ARG A 160 4.71 8.16 -0.06
N ARG A 161 3.85 8.23 0.97
CA ARG A 161 3.85 7.27 2.08
C ARG A 161 3.56 5.85 1.62
N MET A 162 2.67 5.67 0.65
CA MET A 162 2.38 4.36 0.08
C MET A 162 3.59 3.79 -0.67
N VAL A 163 4.23 4.58 -1.53
CA VAL A 163 5.45 4.16 -2.25
C VAL A 163 6.57 3.79 -1.27
N GLU A 164 6.82 4.62 -0.26
CA GLU A 164 7.82 4.31 0.77
C GLU A 164 7.52 3.02 1.54
N ARG A 165 6.24 2.63 1.64
CA ARG A 165 5.80 1.41 2.31
C ARG A 165 5.90 0.20 1.40
N LEU A 166 5.57 0.34 0.12
CA LEU A 166 5.78 -0.68 -0.90
C LEU A 166 7.25 -1.05 -0.98
N ASP A 167 8.16 -0.09 -1.07
CA ASP A 167 9.62 -0.33 -1.16
C ASP A 167 10.19 -1.06 0.08
N LYS A 168 9.54 -0.92 1.24
CA LYS A 168 9.95 -1.52 2.51
C LYS A 168 9.18 -2.78 2.88
N CYS A 169 8.17 -3.14 2.09
CA CYS A 169 7.28 -4.25 2.41
C CYS A 169 8.05 -5.57 2.26
N GLN A 170 8.15 -6.36 3.32
CA GLN A 170 8.83 -7.67 3.25
C GLN A 170 7.93 -8.77 2.66
N LEU A 171 6.66 -8.47 2.43
CA LEU A 171 5.68 -9.42 1.88
C LEU A 171 5.48 -9.23 0.36
N CYS A 172 5.94 -8.11 -0.21
CA CYS A 172 5.96 -7.94 -1.67
C CYS A 172 7.16 -8.69 -2.25
N ILE A 173 6.89 -9.73 -3.04
CA ILE A 173 7.89 -10.64 -3.62
C ILE A 173 8.92 -9.92 -4.51
N GLU A 174 8.55 -8.78 -5.08
CA GLU A 174 9.42 -7.95 -5.94
C GLU A 174 10.58 -7.27 -5.17
N ASN A 175 10.50 -7.19 -3.84
CA ASN A 175 11.50 -6.50 -3.03
C ASN A 175 12.72 -7.40 -2.72
N GLU A 176 13.90 -6.79 -2.51
CA GLU A 176 15.13 -7.52 -2.19
C GLU A 176 15.10 -8.22 -0.81
N LYS A 177 14.31 -7.69 0.12
CA LYS A 177 14.18 -8.14 1.52
C LYS A 177 12.83 -8.80 1.77
N THR A 178 12.55 -9.84 1.00
CA THR A 178 11.34 -10.66 1.10
C THR A 178 11.39 -11.70 2.21
N CYS A 179 10.22 -12.10 2.69
CA CYS A 179 10.03 -13.31 3.47
C CYS A 179 10.26 -14.55 2.60
N ASP A 180 10.75 -15.65 3.19
CA ASP A 180 10.81 -16.89 2.42
C ASP A 180 9.41 -17.49 2.21
N LEU A 181 9.24 -18.17 1.08
CA LEU A 181 7.98 -18.71 0.61
C LEU A 181 7.84 -20.17 1.07
N LEU A 182 6.67 -20.51 1.60
CA LEU A 182 6.32 -21.89 1.97
C LEU A 182 5.69 -22.63 0.78
N SER A 183 4.73 -21.97 0.13
CA SER A 183 3.98 -22.45 -1.02
C SER A 183 3.48 -21.22 -1.79
N MET A 184 3.33 -21.35 -3.10
CA MET A 184 2.91 -20.23 -3.94
C MET A 184 1.89 -20.70 -4.97
N GLY A 185 0.83 -19.92 -5.15
CA GLY A 185 -0.20 -20.09 -6.18
C GLY A 185 0.05 -19.15 -7.36
N GLU A 186 -1.01 -18.79 -8.07
CA GLU A 186 -0.95 -17.82 -9.18
C GLU A 186 -1.04 -16.38 -8.64
N HIS A 187 -1.91 -16.12 -7.65
CA HIS A 187 -2.11 -14.79 -7.09
C HIS A 187 -1.86 -14.71 -5.57
N VAL A 188 -1.76 -15.84 -4.88
CA VAL A 188 -1.63 -15.91 -3.41
C VAL A 188 -0.51 -16.87 -3.02
N PHE A 189 0.24 -16.54 -1.97
CA PHE A 189 1.27 -17.40 -1.42
C PHE A 189 1.12 -17.61 0.08
N LEU A 190 1.78 -18.65 0.59
CA LEU A 190 1.92 -18.96 2.00
C LEU A 190 3.32 -18.61 2.48
N THR A 191 3.40 -18.10 3.70
CA THR A 191 4.65 -17.94 4.44
C THR A 191 4.39 -18.19 5.93
N VAL A 192 5.44 -18.15 6.75
CA VAL A 192 5.33 -18.24 8.22
C VAL A 192 5.29 -16.84 8.83
N PRO A 193 4.65 -16.64 9.99
CA PRO A 193 4.71 -15.37 10.69
C PRO A 193 6.12 -15.09 11.20
N PRO A 194 6.44 -13.82 11.55
CA PRO A 194 7.70 -13.46 12.17
C PRO A 194 8.03 -14.33 13.39
N LYS A 195 9.32 -14.43 13.72
CA LYS A 195 9.89 -15.33 14.75
C LYS A 195 9.21 -15.29 16.11
N SER A 196 8.52 -14.20 16.45
CA SER A 196 7.63 -14.12 17.61
C SER A 196 6.32 -14.89 17.42
N GLU A 197 6.37 -16.10 16.87
CA GLU A 197 5.22 -16.97 16.68
C GLU A 197 4.64 -17.41 18.03
N LEU A 198 3.31 -17.42 18.17
CA LEU A 198 2.64 -17.87 19.39
C LEU A 198 2.57 -19.40 19.48
N VAL A 199 2.21 -20.03 18.36
CA VAL A 199 2.00 -21.47 18.29
C VAL A 199 2.74 -22.00 17.09
N LYS A 200 3.55 -23.05 17.30
CA LYS A 200 4.28 -23.74 16.24
C LYS A 200 3.39 -24.11 15.05
N TYR A 201 3.97 -23.98 13.86
CA TYR A 201 3.33 -24.21 12.57
C TYR A 201 2.20 -23.23 12.29
N SER A 202 2.27 -22.00 12.80
CA SER A 202 1.41 -20.94 12.31
C SER A 202 1.80 -20.57 10.87
N ALA A 203 0.80 -20.25 10.05
CA ALA A 203 1.01 -19.81 8.67
C ALA A 203 0.37 -18.45 8.45
N MET A 204 0.79 -17.76 7.39
CA MET A 204 0.14 -16.58 6.87
C MET A 204 -0.20 -16.78 5.40
N ILE A 205 -1.42 -16.41 5.04
CA ILE A 205 -1.90 -16.36 3.66
C ILE A 205 -1.78 -14.91 3.20
N VAL A 206 -1.09 -14.69 2.07
CA VAL A 206 -0.73 -13.35 1.60
C VAL A 206 -0.98 -13.26 0.10
N PRO A 207 -1.77 -12.28 -0.40
CA PRO A 207 -1.87 -12.03 -1.82
C PRO A 207 -0.52 -11.51 -2.35
N ILE A 208 -0.15 -11.85 -3.58
CA ILE A 208 1.08 -11.36 -4.21
C ILE A 208 0.99 -9.84 -4.41
N THR A 209 -0.17 -9.35 -4.85
CA THR A 209 -0.48 -7.93 -4.98
C THR A 209 -0.56 -7.26 -3.60
N HIS A 210 0.03 -6.07 -3.47
CA HIS A 210 -0.07 -5.28 -2.24
C HIS A 210 -1.46 -4.64 -2.11
N HIS A 211 -2.34 -5.33 -1.41
CA HIS A 211 -3.65 -4.81 -1.00
C HIS A 211 -3.61 -4.30 0.44
N LYS A 212 -4.43 -3.30 0.77
CA LYS A 212 -4.59 -2.81 2.16
C LYS A 212 -5.22 -3.85 3.07
N ASN A 213 -6.22 -4.58 2.56
CA ASN A 213 -6.96 -5.61 3.25
C ASN A 213 -7.53 -6.60 2.22
N THR A 214 -8.01 -7.76 2.68
CA THR A 214 -8.49 -8.82 1.77
C THR A 214 -9.81 -8.50 1.07
N LEU A 215 -10.56 -7.48 1.54
CA LEU A 215 -11.76 -7.01 0.86
C LEU A 215 -11.46 -6.27 -0.44
N HIS A 216 -10.23 -5.80 -0.63
CA HIS A 216 -9.76 -5.23 -1.90
C HIS A 216 -9.33 -6.30 -2.92
N CYS A 217 -9.18 -7.55 -2.50
CA CYS A 217 -8.81 -8.63 -3.41
C CYS A 217 -9.92 -8.93 -4.43
N ASP A 218 -9.52 -9.31 -5.64
CA ASP A 218 -10.43 -9.74 -6.69
C ASP A 218 -11.03 -11.14 -6.39
N GLU A 219 -11.95 -11.62 -7.22
CA GLU A 219 -12.60 -12.92 -6.96
C GLU A 219 -11.63 -14.09 -7.09
N SER A 220 -10.72 -14.06 -8.09
CA SER A 220 -9.69 -15.10 -8.28
C SER A 220 -8.71 -15.16 -7.11
N GLU A 221 -8.24 -14.00 -6.62
CA GLU A 221 -7.41 -13.90 -5.42
C GLU A 221 -8.13 -14.47 -4.19
N TRP A 222 -9.43 -14.17 -4.04
CA TRP A 222 -10.23 -14.66 -2.93
C TRP A 222 -10.50 -16.18 -3.00
N GLU A 223 -10.71 -16.73 -4.19
CA GLU A 223 -10.81 -18.17 -4.42
C GLU A 223 -9.54 -18.90 -3.98
N GLU A 224 -8.36 -18.40 -4.35
CA GLU A 224 -7.09 -18.96 -3.92
C GLU A 224 -6.90 -18.87 -2.40
N ILE A 225 -7.20 -17.72 -1.79
CA ILE A 225 -7.18 -17.55 -0.33
C ILE A 225 -8.01 -18.66 0.32
N ARG A 226 -9.23 -18.90 -0.18
CA ARG A 226 -10.12 -19.93 0.37
C ARG A 226 -9.61 -21.34 0.15
N ASN A 227 -9.00 -21.64 -1.00
CA ASN A 227 -8.38 -22.93 -1.26
C ASN A 227 -7.25 -23.20 -0.25
N TYR A 228 -6.43 -22.20 0.06
CA TYR A 228 -5.44 -22.29 1.13
C TYR A 228 -6.08 -22.44 2.52
N MET A 229 -7.14 -21.71 2.85
CA MET A 229 -7.85 -21.92 4.12
C MET A 229 -8.36 -23.37 4.26
N ILE A 230 -8.90 -23.95 3.19
CA ILE A 230 -9.35 -25.35 3.15
C ILE A 230 -8.17 -26.31 3.34
N SER A 231 -7.09 -26.12 2.57
CA SER A 231 -5.89 -26.97 2.64
C SER A 231 -5.26 -26.93 4.04
N LEU A 232 -5.04 -25.74 4.59
CA LEU A 232 -4.50 -25.56 5.94
C LEU A 232 -5.41 -26.18 7.00
N SER A 233 -6.73 -26.02 6.88
CA SER A 233 -7.69 -26.66 7.80
C SER A 233 -7.56 -28.19 7.79
N LYS A 234 -7.47 -28.79 6.60
CA LYS A 234 -7.27 -30.24 6.42
C LYS A 234 -5.92 -30.68 6.99
N PHE A 235 -4.86 -29.93 6.72
CA PHE A 235 -3.52 -30.19 7.21
C PHE A 235 -3.47 -30.23 8.74
N TYR A 236 -3.93 -29.17 9.42
CA TYR A 236 -3.90 -29.09 10.88
C TYR A 236 -4.77 -30.16 11.55
N TYR A 237 -5.94 -30.45 10.97
CA TYR A 237 -6.83 -31.49 11.49
C TYR A 237 -6.23 -32.89 11.32
N THR A 238 -5.63 -33.17 10.16
CA THR A 238 -5.16 -34.53 9.83
C THR A 238 -3.84 -34.84 10.51
N LYS A 239 -2.85 -33.96 10.40
CA LYS A 239 -1.49 -34.20 10.91
C LYS A 239 -1.34 -33.85 12.40
N MET A 240 -2.02 -32.82 12.89
CA MET A 240 -1.81 -32.30 14.25
C MET A 240 -2.99 -32.49 15.20
N LYS A 241 -4.16 -32.94 14.72
CA LYS A 241 -5.41 -33.01 15.50
C LYS A 241 -5.77 -31.68 16.17
N LYS A 242 -5.54 -30.58 15.45
CA LYS A 242 -5.83 -29.22 15.89
C LYS A 242 -6.90 -28.59 15.01
N ALA A 243 -7.69 -27.69 15.59
CA ALA A 243 -8.49 -26.73 14.83
C ALA A 243 -7.60 -25.58 14.36
N VAL A 244 -8.08 -24.79 13.42
CA VAL A 244 -7.39 -23.59 12.95
C VAL A 244 -8.29 -22.38 13.11
N VAL A 245 -7.69 -21.28 13.51
CA VAL A 245 -8.33 -19.97 13.57
C VAL A 245 -7.66 -19.11 12.52
N PHE A 246 -8.47 -18.48 11.68
CA PHE A 246 -7.96 -17.46 10.77
C PHE A 246 -8.33 -16.08 11.29
N TYR A 247 -7.44 -15.10 11.17
CA TYR A 247 -7.80 -13.72 11.47
C TYR A 247 -7.02 -12.74 10.60
N GLU A 248 -7.60 -11.56 10.42
CA GLU A 248 -7.02 -10.43 9.70
C GLU A 248 -7.13 -9.18 10.58
N ASN A 249 -6.05 -8.42 10.66
CA ASN A 249 -6.05 -7.09 11.25
C ASN A 249 -5.81 -6.02 10.17
N ALA A 250 -6.89 -5.47 9.64
CA ALA A 250 -6.91 -4.47 8.58
C ALA A 250 -6.89 -3.02 9.11
N THR A 251 -6.24 -2.78 10.26
CA THR A 251 -6.13 -1.42 10.85
C THR A 251 -5.00 -0.59 10.27
N ASN A 252 -3.97 -1.24 9.71
CA ASN A 252 -2.83 -0.54 9.12
C ASN A 252 -3.15 -0.09 7.69
N LYS A 253 -3.33 1.23 7.49
CA LYS A 253 -3.65 1.83 6.17
C LYS A 253 -2.64 1.48 5.07
N TYR A 254 -1.37 1.27 5.41
CA TYR A 254 -0.30 0.96 4.46
C TYR A 254 0.29 -0.45 4.68
N GLY A 255 -0.45 -1.31 5.40
CA GLY A 255 -0.07 -2.71 5.55
C GLY A 255 -0.29 -3.48 4.25
N HIS A 256 0.35 -4.64 4.15
CA HIS A 256 -0.01 -5.67 3.18
C HIS A 256 -1.10 -6.53 3.83
N ALA A 257 -2.16 -6.83 3.09
CA ALA A 257 -3.21 -7.75 3.53
C ALA A 257 -2.61 -9.11 3.92
N THR A 258 -2.93 -9.59 5.11
CA THR A 258 -2.45 -10.90 5.59
C THR A 258 -3.54 -11.57 6.40
N ILE A 259 -3.80 -12.84 6.11
CA ILE A 259 -4.63 -13.69 6.98
C ILE A 259 -3.71 -14.62 7.75
N ASN A 260 -3.70 -14.48 9.07
CA ASN A 260 -2.94 -15.32 9.98
C ASN A 260 -3.74 -16.58 10.29
N ALA A 261 -3.14 -17.75 10.06
CA ALA A 261 -3.68 -19.06 10.39
C ALA A 261 -2.98 -19.63 11.63
N VAL A 262 -3.69 -19.73 12.75
CA VAL A 262 -3.15 -20.19 14.03
C VAL A 262 -3.78 -21.53 14.41
N PRO A 263 -2.99 -22.61 14.55
CA PRO A 263 -3.51 -23.89 14.99
C PRO A 263 -3.76 -23.88 16.51
N ILE A 264 -4.94 -24.34 16.93
CA ILE A 264 -5.36 -24.42 18.34
C ILE A 264 -5.86 -25.83 18.70
N PRO A 265 -5.77 -26.25 19.97
CA PRO A 265 -6.37 -27.50 20.43
C PRO A 265 -7.88 -27.55 20.14
N LEU A 266 -8.39 -28.71 19.72
CA LEU A 266 -9.82 -28.90 19.41
C LEU A 266 -10.73 -28.61 20.61
N SER A 267 -10.27 -28.85 21.83
CA SER A 267 -11.01 -28.56 23.07
C SER A 267 -11.33 -27.08 23.25
N GLU A 268 -10.45 -26.19 22.79
CA GLU A 268 -10.57 -24.74 22.98
C GLU A 268 -11.32 -24.03 21.85
N ALA A 269 -11.52 -24.71 20.71
CA ALA A 269 -12.18 -24.13 19.55
C ALA A 269 -13.62 -23.64 19.85
N SER A 270 -14.35 -24.37 20.71
CA SER A 270 -15.72 -24.01 21.10
C SER A 270 -15.80 -22.72 21.94
N ASN A 271 -14.78 -22.46 22.77
CA ASN A 271 -14.77 -21.31 23.69
C ASN A 271 -14.37 -20.01 22.99
N LEU A 272 -13.64 -20.14 21.88
CA LEU A 272 -13.00 -19.05 21.15
C LEU A 272 -13.97 -17.93 20.76
N LYS A 273 -15.16 -18.29 20.27
CA LYS A 273 -16.21 -17.32 19.90
C LYS A 273 -16.59 -16.43 21.08
N GLY A 274 -16.71 -17.00 22.28
CA GLY A 274 -17.04 -16.27 23.50
C GLY A 274 -15.92 -15.31 23.92
N PHE A 275 -14.66 -15.76 23.86
CA PHE A 275 -13.50 -14.94 24.21
C PHE A 275 -13.35 -13.72 23.28
N PHE A 276 -13.42 -13.92 21.96
CA PHE A 276 -13.35 -12.80 21.01
C PHE A 276 -14.53 -11.85 21.16
N ARG A 277 -15.75 -12.38 21.36
CA ARG A 277 -16.93 -11.55 21.59
C ARG A 277 -16.75 -10.64 22.81
N ARG A 278 -16.24 -11.20 23.91
CA ARG A 278 -15.93 -10.42 25.13
C ARG A 278 -14.84 -9.40 24.88
N ALA A 279 -13.73 -9.81 24.26
CA ALA A 279 -12.61 -8.91 23.99
C ALA A 279 -13.01 -7.72 23.10
N PHE A 280 -13.89 -7.91 22.10
CA PHE A 280 -14.43 -6.79 21.32
C PHE A 280 -15.27 -5.84 22.17
N LEU A 281 -16.08 -6.35 23.10
CA LEU A 281 -16.89 -5.52 23.98
C LEU A 281 -16.04 -4.75 24.99
N ASP A 282 -14.95 -5.35 25.48
CA ASP A 282 -14.03 -4.72 26.43
C ASP A 282 -13.20 -3.59 25.79
N GLU A 283 -12.91 -3.66 24.48
CA GLU A 283 -12.17 -2.61 23.75
C GLU A 283 -13.05 -1.45 23.26
N ILE A 284 -14.37 -1.60 23.31
CA ILE A 284 -15.27 -0.54 22.89
C ILE A 284 -15.35 0.51 23.99
N SER A 285 -14.98 1.74 23.64
CA SER A 285 -15.29 2.91 24.47
C SER A 285 -16.80 3.01 24.65
N ASP A 286 -17.25 3.32 25.87
CA ASP A 286 -18.66 3.52 26.23
C ASP A 286 -19.40 4.54 25.35
N PHE A 287 -18.70 5.30 24.51
CA PHE A 287 -19.24 6.33 23.62
C PHE A 287 -19.20 5.98 22.12
N ALA A 288 -18.63 4.84 21.72
CA ALA A 288 -18.43 4.46 20.32
C ALA A 288 -19.69 3.79 19.71
N TYR A 289 -20.76 4.56 19.51
CA TYR A 289 -22.08 4.05 19.07
C TYR A 289 -22.38 4.15 17.56
N GLU A 290 -21.44 4.57 16.71
CA GLU A 290 -21.74 4.80 15.29
C GLU A 290 -21.99 3.52 14.46
N HIS A 291 -21.42 2.39 14.86
CA HIS A 291 -21.66 1.09 14.22
C HIS A 291 -21.78 -0.02 15.27
N SER A 292 -22.37 -1.15 14.89
CA SER A 292 -22.51 -2.28 15.80
C SER A 292 -21.14 -2.76 16.29
N ALA A 293 -21.02 -2.92 17.60
CA ALA A 293 -19.85 -3.46 18.28
C ALA A 293 -19.26 -4.71 17.61
N ILE A 294 -20.14 -5.61 17.18
CA ILE A 294 -19.76 -6.91 16.63
C ILE A 294 -20.57 -7.14 15.36
N VAL A 295 -19.87 -7.51 14.29
CA VAL A 295 -20.45 -7.96 13.03
C VAL A 295 -20.40 -9.49 13.03
N ASP A 296 -21.55 -10.14 13.23
CA ASP A 296 -21.61 -11.62 13.25
C ASP A 296 -21.71 -12.16 11.81
N THR A 297 -20.55 -12.36 11.18
CA THR A 297 -20.51 -12.92 9.82
C THR A 297 -20.90 -14.39 9.78
N GLN A 298 -20.80 -15.10 10.91
CA GLN A 298 -21.29 -16.48 11.00
C GLN A 298 -22.81 -16.54 10.84
N ARG A 299 -23.56 -15.68 11.53
CA ARG A 299 -25.02 -15.57 11.33
C ARG A 299 -25.36 -15.14 9.91
N ASN A 300 -24.63 -14.18 9.37
CA ASN A 300 -24.88 -13.71 8.00
C ASN A 300 -24.57 -14.80 6.95
N SER A 301 -23.62 -15.70 7.22
CA SER A 301 -23.27 -16.80 6.30
C SER A 301 -24.41 -17.78 6.04
N GLU A 302 -25.40 -17.88 6.95
CA GLU A 302 -26.60 -18.70 6.72
C GLU A 302 -27.48 -18.11 5.59
N THR A 303 -27.43 -16.80 5.39
CA THR A 303 -28.25 -16.08 4.39
C THR A 303 -27.47 -15.70 3.13
N MET A 304 -26.24 -15.21 3.30
CA MET A 304 -25.37 -14.69 2.25
C MET A 304 -24.33 -15.71 1.76
N GLY A 305 -24.31 -16.91 2.35
CA GLY A 305 -23.43 -17.99 1.94
C GLY A 305 -21.95 -17.69 2.17
N ARG A 306 -21.13 -18.00 1.15
CA ARG A 306 -19.67 -17.97 1.25
C ARG A 306 -19.09 -16.56 1.34
N ASP A 307 -19.80 -15.55 0.81
CA ASP A 307 -19.31 -14.17 0.70
C ASP A 307 -19.84 -13.25 1.80
N SER A 308 -20.36 -13.84 2.88
CA SER A 308 -20.87 -13.13 4.05
C SER A 308 -19.93 -12.03 4.54
N PHE A 309 -18.63 -12.34 4.62
CA PHE A 309 -17.57 -11.41 5.02
C PHE A 309 -17.49 -10.20 4.07
N ARG A 310 -17.44 -10.44 2.75
CA ARG A 310 -17.27 -9.39 1.73
C ARG A 310 -18.44 -8.41 1.70
N TYR A 311 -19.66 -8.89 2.00
CA TYR A 311 -20.86 -8.05 2.05
C TYR A 311 -21.11 -7.40 3.41
N SER A 312 -20.56 -7.95 4.50
CA SER A 312 -20.84 -7.46 5.86
C SER A 312 -19.96 -6.30 6.30
N ILE A 313 -18.79 -6.10 5.67
CA ILE A 313 -17.81 -5.09 6.07
C ILE A 313 -17.42 -4.24 4.85
N ALA A 314 -17.38 -2.92 5.03
CA ALA A 314 -16.94 -2.00 3.98
C ALA A 314 -15.41 -2.02 3.83
N LYS A 315 -14.92 -2.19 2.59
CA LYS A 315 -13.48 -2.25 2.26
C LYS A 315 -12.65 -1.05 2.75
N GLU A 316 -13.26 0.14 2.83
CA GLU A 316 -12.56 1.36 3.24
C GLU A 316 -12.35 1.44 4.76
N ALA A 317 -13.23 0.81 5.54
CA ALA A 317 -13.19 0.86 6.99
C ALA A 317 -12.00 0.03 7.53
N PRO A 318 -11.26 0.53 8.53
CA PRO A 318 -10.36 -0.31 9.31
C PRO A 318 -11.17 -1.32 10.15
N TYR A 319 -10.79 -2.59 10.11
CA TYR A 319 -11.49 -3.64 10.85
C TYR A 319 -10.53 -4.71 11.35
N PHE A 320 -11.01 -5.50 12.30
CA PHE A 320 -10.45 -6.77 12.68
C PHE A 320 -11.49 -7.86 12.44
N HIS A 321 -11.10 -8.97 11.80
CA HIS A 321 -12.00 -10.10 11.56
C HIS A 321 -11.33 -11.40 11.96
N VAL A 322 -12.11 -12.30 12.58
CA VAL A 322 -11.70 -13.66 12.93
C VAL A 322 -12.68 -14.66 12.36
N TRP A 323 -12.18 -15.63 11.58
CA TRP A 323 -12.94 -16.76 11.06
C TRP A 323 -12.74 -17.98 11.95
N PHE A 324 -13.86 -18.54 12.43
CA PHE A 324 -13.89 -19.81 13.16
C PHE A 324 -14.22 -20.99 12.24
N THR A 325 -14.86 -20.70 11.11
CA THR A 325 -15.15 -21.64 10.03
C THR A 325 -14.77 -20.99 8.70
N LEU A 326 -14.76 -21.77 7.62
CA LEU A 326 -14.40 -21.25 6.29
C LEU A 326 -15.30 -20.08 5.81
N ASN A 327 -16.53 -19.99 6.29
CA ASN A 327 -17.50 -18.97 5.87
C ASN A 327 -17.92 -18.01 7.00
N GLY A 328 -17.60 -18.34 8.25
CA GLY A 328 -18.24 -17.77 9.41
C GLY A 328 -17.23 -17.34 10.48
N GLY A 329 -17.55 -16.22 11.13
CA GLY A 329 -16.65 -15.58 12.07
C GLY A 329 -17.31 -14.41 12.79
N LEU A 330 -16.46 -13.58 13.38
CA LEU A 330 -16.84 -12.31 14.00
C LEU A 330 -15.93 -11.21 13.46
N GLY A 331 -16.52 -10.07 13.11
CA GLY A 331 -15.82 -8.86 12.75
C GLY A 331 -16.06 -7.74 13.76
N HIS A 332 -15.13 -6.79 13.80
CA HIS A 332 -15.24 -5.54 14.54
C HIS A 332 -14.65 -4.42 13.70
N ILE A 333 -15.41 -3.36 13.47
CA ILE A 333 -14.92 -2.16 12.78
C ILE A 333 -14.21 -1.29 13.84
N VAL A 334 -12.97 -0.90 13.57
CA VAL A 334 -12.11 -0.20 14.54
C VAL A 334 -12.20 1.30 14.31
N GLN A 335 -12.93 2.04 15.15
CA GLN A 335 -13.07 3.49 14.98
C GLN A 335 -11.77 4.23 15.29
N ASP A 336 -11.23 3.99 16.49
CA ASP A 336 -10.02 4.63 16.95
C ASP A 336 -8.79 3.72 16.77
N VAL A 337 -8.17 3.85 15.60
CA VAL A 337 -6.94 3.11 15.25
C VAL A 337 -5.78 3.42 16.20
N LYS A 338 -5.80 4.55 16.94
CA LYS A 338 -4.72 4.90 17.87
C LYS A 338 -4.80 4.16 19.19
N SER A 339 -6.01 3.93 19.71
CA SER A 339 -6.22 3.15 20.92
C SER A 339 -6.17 1.64 20.65
N TRP A 340 -6.50 1.20 19.43
CA TRP A 340 -6.42 -0.20 19.05
C TRP A 340 -5.02 -0.81 19.25
N PRO A 341 -4.92 -2.05 19.77
CA PRO A 341 -3.63 -2.72 19.94
C PRO A 341 -2.83 -2.83 18.64
N LYS A 342 -1.55 -2.44 18.69
CA LYS A 342 -0.69 -2.36 17.51
C LYS A 342 -0.36 -3.74 16.94
N GLY A 343 -0.45 -3.88 15.62
CA GLY A 343 -0.17 -5.14 14.92
C GLY A 343 -1.05 -6.26 15.46
N ASP A 344 -0.49 -7.45 15.67
CA ASP A 344 -1.28 -8.60 16.09
C ASP A 344 -1.54 -8.68 17.61
N LEU A 345 -1.21 -7.65 18.40
CA LEU A 345 -1.33 -7.72 19.87
C LEU A 345 -2.74 -8.08 20.36
N PHE A 346 -3.78 -7.60 19.67
CA PHE A 346 -5.17 -7.92 20.01
C PHE A 346 -5.43 -9.43 19.93
N ALA A 347 -5.20 -10.02 18.75
CA ALA A 347 -5.35 -11.47 18.54
C ALA A 347 -4.42 -12.27 19.45
N ARG A 348 -3.17 -11.80 19.63
CA ARG A 348 -2.18 -12.47 20.47
C ARG A 348 -2.56 -12.48 21.95
N GLY A 349 -3.16 -11.41 22.46
CA GLY A 349 -3.66 -11.36 23.84
C GLY A 349 -4.73 -12.41 24.09
N ILE A 350 -5.67 -12.55 23.15
CA ILE A 350 -6.78 -13.51 23.25
C ILE A 350 -6.27 -14.94 23.08
N LEU A 351 -5.55 -15.23 21.99
CA LEU A 351 -5.04 -16.57 21.70
C LEU A 351 -3.99 -17.02 22.71
N GLY A 352 -3.11 -16.12 23.13
CA GLY A 352 -2.10 -16.40 24.15
C GLY A 352 -2.72 -16.63 25.53
N GLY A 353 -3.75 -15.86 25.90
CA GLY A 353 -4.51 -16.07 27.12
C GLY A 353 -5.25 -17.41 27.12
N LEU A 354 -5.86 -17.78 25.99
CA LEU A 354 -6.55 -19.06 25.82
C LEU A 354 -5.58 -20.26 25.94
N LEU A 355 -4.39 -20.14 25.38
CA LEU A 355 -3.40 -21.21 25.36
C LEU A 355 -2.47 -21.23 26.58
N GLY A 356 -2.62 -20.28 27.51
CA GLY A 356 -1.76 -20.16 28.70
C GLY A 356 -0.31 -19.83 28.38
N ILE A 357 -0.06 -19.06 27.31
CA ILE A 357 1.28 -18.64 26.89
C ILE A 357 1.78 -17.51 27.79
N ASP A 358 3.08 -17.48 28.06
CA ASP A 358 3.71 -16.46 28.88
C ASP A 358 3.46 -15.03 28.33
N PRO A 359 3.05 -14.06 29.17
CA PRO A 359 2.76 -12.69 28.75
C PRO A 359 3.92 -11.98 28.04
N TYR A 360 5.18 -12.35 28.31
CA TYR A 360 6.33 -11.81 27.62
C TYR A 360 6.33 -12.23 26.14
N LEU A 361 6.04 -13.49 25.83
CA LEU A 361 5.93 -13.99 24.46
C LEU A 361 4.73 -13.36 23.73
N ILE A 362 3.62 -13.15 24.44
CA ILE A 362 2.43 -12.48 23.88
C ILE A 362 2.77 -11.06 23.42
N LYS A 363 3.47 -10.30 24.26
CA LYS A 363 3.85 -8.90 23.97
C LYS A 363 5.04 -8.77 23.03
N ARG A 364 5.85 -9.81 22.87
CA ARG A 364 7.01 -9.81 21.97
C ARG A 364 6.52 -9.68 20.53
N GLN A 365 6.87 -8.58 19.88
CA GLN A 365 6.69 -8.37 18.45
C GLN A 365 8.05 -8.26 17.79
N PHE A 366 8.40 -9.22 16.94
CA PHE A 366 9.56 -9.10 16.08
C PHE A 366 9.10 -8.52 14.74
N ASN A 367 9.58 -7.33 14.42
CA ASN A 367 9.20 -6.63 13.19
C ASN A 367 10.14 -7.05 12.06
N GLY A 368 9.98 -8.29 11.60
CA GLY A 368 10.52 -8.69 10.31
C GLY A 368 10.73 -10.19 10.14
N TRP A 369 10.90 -10.56 8.88
CA TRP A 369 11.27 -11.91 8.46
C TRP A 369 12.79 -12.01 8.36
N GLU A 370 13.32 -13.10 8.90
CA GLU A 370 14.70 -13.52 8.68
C GLU A 370 14.75 -14.27 7.33
N LYS A 371 15.86 -14.16 6.60
CA LYS A 371 16.08 -15.01 5.41
C LYS A 371 16.53 -16.39 5.86
N GLU A 372 16.14 -17.41 5.10
CA GLU A 372 16.48 -18.82 5.35
C GLU A 372 15.96 -19.32 6.71
N ASP A 373 14.69 -19.07 6.99
CA ASP A 373 14.07 -19.54 8.23
C ASP A 373 13.89 -21.06 8.21
N SER A 374 14.55 -21.75 9.15
CA SER A 374 14.46 -23.21 9.29
C SER A 374 13.03 -23.71 9.52
N ARG A 375 12.13 -22.87 10.06
CA ARG A 375 10.72 -23.22 10.28
C ARG A 375 9.97 -23.45 8.97
N ILE A 376 10.37 -22.76 7.91
CA ILE A 376 9.73 -22.89 6.59
C ILE A 376 10.09 -24.24 5.99
N LEU A 377 11.35 -24.68 6.12
CA LEU A 377 11.78 -26.00 5.67
C LEU A 377 11.02 -27.11 6.41
N GLU A 378 10.95 -27.03 7.74
CA GLU A 378 10.20 -28.00 8.56
C GLU A 378 8.72 -28.04 8.17
N MET A 379 8.10 -26.87 7.97
CA MET A 379 6.70 -26.78 7.59
C MET A 379 6.44 -27.25 6.16
N SER A 380 7.37 -27.00 5.23
CA SER A 380 7.26 -27.41 3.83
C SER A 380 7.21 -28.93 3.70
N GLU A 381 8.08 -29.65 4.41
CA GLU A 381 8.13 -31.12 4.38
C GLU A 381 6.80 -31.76 4.81
N ILE A 382 6.17 -31.23 5.87
CA ILE A 382 4.92 -31.77 6.41
C ILE A 382 3.68 -31.29 5.67
N PHE A 383 3.72 -30.09 5.07
CA PHE A 383 2.60 -29.49 4.36
C PHE A 383 2.47 -30.00 2.93
N LYS A 384 3.56 -30.51 2.33
CA LYS A 384 3.64 -30.99 0.95
C LYS A 384 2.45 -31.83 0.48
N GLU A 385 1.99 -32.79 1.29
CA GLU A 385 0.86 -33.67 0.95
C GLU A 385 -0.49 -32.94 0.79
N PHE A 386 -0.61 -31.74 1.35
CA PHE A 386 -1.83 -30.91 1.33
C PHE A 386 -1.69 -29.70 0.42
N ASP A 387 -0.48 -29.45 -0.11
CA ASP A 387 -0.24 -28.35 -1.02
C ASP A 387 -0.89 -28.66 -2.38
N TRP A 388 -1.87 -27.85 -2.75
CA TRP A 388 -2.55 -27.98 -4.03
C TRP A 388 -1.84 -27.18 -5.14
N ALA A 389 -0.96 -26.24 -4.76
CA ALA A 389 -0.33 -25.30 -5.67
C ALA A 389 1.07 -25.75 -6.16
N GLU A 390 1.59 -26.86 -5.65
CA GLU A 390 2.93 -27.39 -5.97
C GLU A 390 3.18 -27.57 -7.49
N ASN A 391 2.12 -27.80 -8.27
CA ASN A 391 2.21 -27.97 -9.73
C ASN A 391 2.39 -26.67 -10.54
N HIS A 392 2.30 -25.50 -9.92
CA HIS A 392 2.50 -24.21 -10.62
C HIS A 392 3.97 -23.79 -10.73
N TYR A 393 4.89 -24.55 -10.13
CA TYR A 393 6.32 -24.21 -9.99
C TYR A 393 7.29 -25.26 -10.54
N ILE A 394 6.83 -26.21 -11.35
CA ILE A 394 7.69 -27.15 -12.10
C ILE A 394 7.77 -26.77 -13.57
#